data_AF-A0A448MIU7-F1
#
_entry.id   AF-A0A448MIU7-F1
#
_cell.length_a   1.000
_cell.length_b   1.000
_cell.length_c   1.000
_cell.angle_alpha   90.00
_cell.angle_beta   90.00
_cell.angle_gamma   90.00
#
_symmetry.space_group_name_H-M   'P 1'
#
loop_
_entity.id
_entity.type
_entity.pdbx_description
1 polymer ?
#
loop_
_entity_poly.entity_id
_entity_poly.type
_entity_poly.pdbx_seq_one_letter_code
_entity_poly.pdbx_strand_id
1 'polypeptide(L)'
;MEYVSPTSHHIEPSSLVKELEKTPVGQNLQLKVSGMNPYGKQIEFYSQLSVPQGETGEQRLQNLGLTLLHTQEKIEVDGKQIDKVVIDMVETDSPAAKAGLNWDQTIIDISLPLVSLEKEWMFIPGLMIIFLVGWNQRRREKS
;
A
#
# COMPACT_ATOMS: atom_id res chain seq x y z
N MET A 1 10.84 10.73 -5.58
CA MET A 1 12.11 9.99 -5.65
C MET A 1 11.78 8.56 -5.99
N GLU A 2 12.35 8.02 -7.07
CA GLU A 2 12.16 6.63 -7.47
C GLU A 2 13.10 5.75 -6.62
N TYR A 3 12.53 4.84 -5.83
CA TYR A 3 13.29 3.96 -4.96
C TYR A 3 13.66 2.69 -5.71
N VAL A 4 14.94 2.28 -5.64
CA VAL A 4 15.43 1.04 -6.26
C VAL A 4 14.78 -0.22 -5.64
N SER A 5 14.27 -0.12 -4.41
CA SER A 5 13.49 -1.17 -3.76
C SER A 5 12.45 -0.57 -2.81
N PRO A 6 11.24 -0.25 -3.29
CA PRO A 6 10.19 0.33 -2.46
C PRO A 6 9.60 -0.73 -1.51
N THR A 7 9.33 -0.34 -0.27
CA THR A 7 8.71 -1.21 0.74
C THR A 7 7.18 -1.24 0.63
N SER A 8 6.61 -0.30 -0.11
CA SER A 8 5.19 -0.25 -0.44
C SER A 8 4.99 0.34 -1.84
N HIS A 9 3.87 -0.01 -2.47
CA HIS A 9 3.43 0.60 -3.72
C HIS A 9 2.04 1.16 -3.57
N HIS A 10 1.77 2.19 -4.37
CA HIS A 10 0.49 2.87 -4.44
C HIS A 10 -0.35 2.25 -5.56
N ILE A 11 -1.58 1.91 -5.25
CA ILE A 11 -2.55 1.34 -6.18
C ILE A 11 -3.80 2.22 -6.24
N GLU A 12 -4.50 2.15 -7.37
CA GLU A 12 -5.77 2.87 -7.52
C GLU A 12 -6.87 2.23 -6.66
N PRO A 13 -7.79 3.04 -6.09
CA PRO A 13 -8.88 2.53 -5.27
C PRO A 13 -9.78 1.49 -5.97
N SER A 14 -9.99 1.64 -7.27
CA SER A 14 -10.78 0.71 -8.11
C SER A 14 -10.17 -0.70 -8.18
N SER A 15 -8.85 -0.82 -8.00
CA SER A 15 -8.12 -2.08 -8.06
C SER A 15 -7.99 -2.77 -6.70
N LEU A 16 -8.53 -2.17 -5.63
CA LEU A 16 -8.39 -2.66 -4.25
C LEU A 16 -8.78 -4.13 -4.09
N VAL A 17 -9.94 -4.54 -4.61
CA VAL A 17 -10.46 -5.92 -4.48
C VAL A 17 -9.48 -6.92 -5.10
N LYS A 18 -8.97 -6.60 -6.29
CA LYS A 18 -8.03 -7.44 -7.04
C LYS A 18 -6.68 -7.56 -6.35
N GLU A 19 -6.18 -6.48 -5.77
CA GLU A 19 -4.89 -6.50 -5.07
C GLU A 19 -5.00 -7.10 -3.67
N LEU A 20 -6.15 -6.97 -3.00
CA LEU A 20 -6.46 -7.66 -1.74
C LEU A 20 -6.40 -9.18 -1.90
N GLU A 21 -6.85 -9.71 -3.04
CA GLU A 21 -6.79 -11.16 -3.32
C GLU A 21 -5.34 -11.68 -3.38
N LYS A 22 -4.45 -10.91 -4.01
CA LYS A 22 -3.03 -11.27 -4.16
C LYS A 22 -2.21 -11.05 -2.90
N THR A 23 -2.63 -10.12 -2.06
CA THR A 23 -1.87 -9.74 -0.87
C THR A 23 -1.95 -10.85 0.18
N PRO A 24 -0.82 -11.30 0.75
CA PRO A 24 -0.83 -12.26 1.85
C PRO A 24 -1.62 -11.76 3.08
N VAL A 25 -2.30 -12.69 3.73
CA VAL A 25 -3.08 -12.43 4.96
C VAL A 25 -2.17 -11.89 6.07
N GLY A 26 -2.68 -10.95 6.86
CA GLY A 26 -1.99 -10.35 8.00
C GLY A 26 -1.03 -9.21 7.63
N GLN A 27 -0.83 -8.94 6.35
CA GLN A 27 -0.10 -7.75 5.94
C GLN A 27 -0.90 -6.48 6.20
N ASN A 28 -0.20 -5.41 6.52
CA ASN A 28 -0.80 -4.11 6.80
C ASN A 28 -0.96 -3.31 5.51
N LEU A 29 -2.19 -2.96 5.16
CA LEU A 29 -2.52 -2.03 4.10
C LEU A 29 -2.79 -0.64 4.70
N GLN A 30 -2.44 0.41 3.98
CA GLN A 30 -2.75 1.79 4.37
C GLN A 30 -3.66 2.42 3.33
N LEU A 31 -4.77 2.99 3.79
CA LEU A 31 -5.75 3.71 2.99
C LEU A 31 -5.61 5.20 3.29
N LYS A 32 -5.39 6.00 2.24
CA LYS A 32 -5.54 7.45 2.31
C LYS A 32 -6.97 7.80 1.94
N VAL A 33 -7.67 8.47 2.86
CA VAL A 33 -9.11 8.72 2.74
C VAL A 33 -9.40 10.20 2.93
N SER A 34 -10.24 10.74 2.05
CA SER A 34 -10.85 12.06 2.19
C SER A 34 -12.20 11.91 2.87
N GLY A 35 -12.44 12.68 3.92
CA GLY A 35 -13.74 12.68 4.59
C GLY A 35 -14.01 13.99 5.31
N MET A 36 -15.15 14.04 5.98
CA MET A 36 -15.52 15.17 6.83
C MET A 36 -15.24 14.85 8.29
N ASN A 37 -14.67 15.80 9.02
CA ASN A 37 -14.53 15.69 10.46
C ASN A 37 -15.87 15.97 11.18
N PRO A 38 -15.99 15.70 12.50
CA PRO A 38 -17.21 15.97 13.26
C PRO A 38 -17.65 17.45 13.29
N TYR A 39 -16.79 18.36 12.87
CA TYR A 39 -17.01 19.81 12.85
C TYR A 39 -17.33 20.35 11.45
N GLY A 40 -17.52 19.48 10.45
CA GLY A 40 -17.89 19.89 9.10
C GLY A 40 -16.73 20.34 8.20
N LYS A 41 -15.48 20.09 8.59
CA LYS A 41 -14.30 20.42 7.78
C LYS A 41 -13.81 19.19 7.02
N GLN A 42 -13.50 19.37 5.73
CA GLN A 42 -12.82 18.36 4.92
C GLN A 42 -11.42 18.07 5.50
N ILE A 43 -11.13 16.79 5.71
CA ILE A 43 -9.84 16.30 6.17
C ILE A 43 -9.40 15.10 5.33
N GLU A 44 -8.09 14.96 5.17
CA GLU A 44 -7.47 13.75 4.64
C GLU A 44 -6.73 13.06 5.77
N PHE A 45 -6.91 11.75 5.89
CA PHE A 45 -6.21 10.97 6.91
C PHE A 45 -5.82 9.59 6.37
N TYR A 46 -4.88 8.97 7.06
CA TYR A 46 -4.41 7.63 6.76
C TYR A 46 -5.00 6.65 7.77
N SER A 47 -5.56 5.57 7.26
CA SER A 47 -6.11 4.47 8.05
C SER A 47 -5.34 3.19 7.72
N GLN A 48 -4.92 2.44 8.74
CA GLN A 48 -4.19 1.20 8.56
C GLN A 48 -5.09 0.01 8.89
N LEU A 49 -5.19 -0.94 7.96
CA LEU A 49 -5.94 -2.19 8.12
C LEU A 49 -5.00 -3.38 7.94
N SER A 50 -5.34 -4.51 8.54
CA SER A 50 -4.65 -5.77 8.28
C SER A 50 -5.50 -6.62 7.35
N VAL A 51 -4.89 -7.19 6.30
CA VAL A 51 -5.60 -8.04 5.33
C VAL A 51 -6.17 -9.28 6.04
N PRO A 52 -7.50 -9.46 6.07
CA PRO A 52 -8.12 -10.60 6.74
C PRO A 52 -8.02 -11.86 5.90
N GLN A 53 -8.36 -13.01 6.50
CA GLN A 53 -8.54 -14.25 5.75
C GLN A 53 -9.74 -14.15 4.81
N GLY A 54 -9.68 -14.83 3.67
CA GLY A 54 -10.77 -14.91 2.70
C GLY A 54 -10.32 -15.59 1.41
N GLU A 55 -11.24 -16.32 0.78
CA GLU A 55 -11.00 -17.08 -0.45
C GLU A 55 -10.95 -16.16 -1.67
N THR A 56 -11.70 -15.06 -1.68
CA THR A 56 -11.71 -14.05 -2.75
C THR A 56 -11.42 -12.65 -2.23
N GLY A 57 -11.09 -11.72 -3.13
CA GLY A 57 -10.89 -10.31 -2.80
C GLY A 57 -12.14 -9.66 -2.18
N GLU A 58 -13.33 -10.00 -2.67
CA GLU A 58 -14.60 -9.47 -2.17
C GLU A 58 -14.88 -9.97 -0.76
N GLN A 59 -14.61 -11.26 -0.48
CA GLN A 59 -14.79 -11.81 0.86
C GLN A 59 -13.81 -11.16 1.85
N ARG A 60 -12.58 -10.88 1.42
CA ARG A 60 -11.61 -10.14 2.25
C ARG A 60 -12.07 -8.70 2.52
N LEU A 61 -12.65 -8.03 1.53
CA LEU A 61 -13.22 -6.69 1.69
C LEU A 61 -14.41 -6.70 2.67
N GLN A 62 -15.30 -7.68 2.56
CA GLN A 62 -16.41 -7.87 3.49
C GLN A 62 -15.90 -8.16 4.91
N ASN A 63 -14.87 -9.00 5.06
CA ASN A 63 -14.27 -9.29 6.36
C ASN A 63 -13.54 -8.08 6.99
N LEU A 64 -13.14 -7.10 6.19
CA LEU A 64 -12.70 -5.79 6.70
C LEU A 64 -13.87 -4.96 7.22
N GLY A 65 -15.11 -5.33 6.87
CA GLY A 65 -16.34 -4.61 7.16
C GLY A 65 -16.56 -3.41 6.25
N LEU A 66 -16.04 -3.46 5.01
CA LEU A 66 -16.16 -2.36 4.06
C LEU A 66 -17.10 -2.74 2.92
N THR A 67 -18.01 -1.83 2.59
CA THR A 67 -18.74 -1.84 1.33
C THR A 67 -18.32 -0.61 0.53
N LEU A 68 -17.86 -0.84 -0.70
CA LEU A 68 -17.36 0.22 -1.58
C LEU A 68 -18.35 0.47 -2.71
N LEU A 69 -18.59 1.75 -2.97
CA LEU A 69 -19.36 2.25 -4.09
C LEU A 69 -18.40 2.81 -5.14
N HIS A 70 -18.36 2.16 -6.31
CA HIS A 70 -17.65 2.68 -7.46
C HIS A 70 -18.52 3.71 -8.16
N THR A 71 -18.10 4.98 -8.15
CA THR A 71 -18.78 6.05 -8.88
C THR A 71 -18.15 6.17 -10.27
N GLN A 72 -18.94 6.53 -11.29
CA GLN A 72 -18.42 6.83 -12.63
C GLN A 72 -17.71 8.20 -12.72
N GLU A 73 -17.61 8.90 -11.59
CA GLU A 73 -16.92 10.18 -11.46
C GLU A 73 -15.42 9.96 -11.34
N LYS A 74 -14.64 10.84 -11.97
CA LYS A 74 -13.18 10.88 -11.80
C LYS A 74 -12.80 12.03 -10.91
N ILE A 75 -11.91 11.77 -9.96
CA ILE A 75 -11.33 12.78 -9.09
C ILE A 75 -9.87 13.00 -9.45
N GLU A 76 -9.41 14.24 -9.36
CA GLU A 76 -8.01 14.57 -9.54
C GLU A 76 -7.29 14.46 -8.20
N VAL A 77 -6.32 13.55 -8.14
CA VAL A 77 -5.49 13.30 -6.97
C VAL A 77 -4.04 13.36 -7.43
N ASP A 78 -3.27 14.28 -6.84
CA ASP A 78 -1.85 14.46 -7.16
C ASP A 78 -1.56 14.59 -8.68
N GLY A 79 -2.47 15.26 -9.40
CA GLY A 79 -2.39 15.48 -10.86
C GLY A 79 -2.79 14.28 -11.73
N LYS A 80 -3.34 13.22 -11.14
CA LYS A 80 -3.86 12.03 -11.86
C LYS A 80 -5.37 11.94 -11.71
N GLN A 81 -6.06 11.60 -12.79
CA GLN A 81 -7.49 11.29 -12.75
C GLN A 81 -7.69 9.82 -12.39
N ILE A 82 -8.27 9.57 -11.22
CA ILE A 82 -8.62 8.22 -10.74
C ILE A 82 -10.14 8.10 -10.62
N ASP A 83 -10.64 6.87 -10.71
CA ASP A 83 -12.06 6.59 -10.49
C ASP A 83 -12.41 6.80 -9.01
N LYS A 84 -13.48 7.55 -8.75
CA LYS A 84 -13.94 7.89 -7.40
C LYS A 84 -14.57 6.66 -6.75
N VAL A 85 -13.92 6.18 -5.69
CA VAL A 85 -14.44 5.10 -4.85
C VAL A 85 -14.83 5.66 -3.50
N VAL A 86 -16.11 5.50 -3.14
CA VAL A 86 -16.69 5.98 -1.88
C VAL A 86 -16.99 4.79 -0.98
N ILE A 87 -16.81 4.96 0.33
CA ILE A 87 -17.22 3.99 1.33
C ILE A 87 -18.73 4.14 1.54
N ASP A 88 -19.48 3.14 1.09
CA ASP A 88 -20.94 3.10 1.22
C ASP A 88 -21.37 2.75 2.65
N MET A 89 -20.74 1.71 3.20
CA MET A 89 -21.05 1.22 4.53
C MET A 89 -19.80 0.71 5.21
N VAL A 90 -19.71 0.97 6.52
CA VAL A 90 -18.73 0.37 7.42
C VAL A 90 -19.49 -0.45 8.46
N GLU A 91 -19.20 -1.75 8.53
CA GLU A 91 -19.82 -2.62 9.51
C GLU A 91 -19.39 -2.24 10.93
N THR A 92 -20.34 -2.30 11.87
CA THR A 92 -20.06 -1.99 13.28
C THR A 92 -19.11 -3.03 13.86
N ASP A 93 -18.14 -2.58 14.67
CA ASP A 93 -17.11 -3.41 15.33
C ASP A 93 -16.13 -4.13 14.38
N SER A 94 -16.17 -3.79 13.09
CA SER A 94 -15.24 -4.28 12.07
C SER A 94 -13.83 -3.70 12.21
N PRO A 95 -12.81 -4.33 11.59
CA PRO A 95 -11.47 -3.74 11.47
C PRO A 95 -11.47 -2.34 10.88
N ALA A 96 -12.32 -2.08 9.88
CA ALA A 96 -12.46 -0.76 9.26
C ALA A 96 -12.98 0.31 10.22
N ALA A 97 -14.03 0.00 10.98
CA ALA A 97 -14.56 0.90 11.99
C ALA A 97 -13.50 1.23 13.06
N LYS A 98 -12.75 0.21 13.51
CA LYS A 98 -11.66 0.36 14.48
C LYS A 98 -10.51 1.22 13.96
N ALA A 99 -10.30 1.23 12.65
CA ALA A 99 -9.29 2.07 12.00
C ALA A 99 -9.78 3.48 11.66
N GLY A 100 -10.97 3.87 12.14
CA GLY A 100 -11.51 5.22 12.02
C GLY A 100 -12.15 5.52 10.66
N LEU A 101 -12.43 4.51 9.85
CA LEU A 101 -13.18 4.67 8.60
C LEU A 101 -14.66 4.86 8.89
N ASN A 102 -15.32 5.65 8.05
CA ASN A 102 -16.73 5.97 8.17
C ASN A 102 -17.42 5.97 6.80
N TRP A 103 -18.75 5.94 6.82
CA TRP A 103 -19.56 6.09 5.61
C TRP A 103 -19.37 7.48 4.98
N ASP A 104 -19.62 7.58 3.67
CA ASP A 104 -19.47 8.79 2.85
C ASP A 104 -18.04 9.35 2.76
N GLN A 105 -17.05 8.51 3.02
CA GLN A 105 -15.65 8.86 2.84
C GLN A 105 -15.14 8.40 1.47
N THR A 106 -14.32 9.22 0.83
CA THR A 106 -13.75 8.90 -0.49
C THR A 106 -12.33 8.36 -0.34
N ILE A 107 -12.06 7.19 -0.92
CA ILE A 107 -10.71 6.62 -0.94
C ILE A 107 -9.90 7.33 -2.03
N ILE A 108 -8.79 7.93 -1.63
CA ILE A 108 -7.92 8.72 -2.49
C ILE A 108 -6.81 7.84 -3.06
N ASP A 109 -6.19 7.05 -2.19
CA ASP A 109 -4.99 6.29 -2.51
C ASP A 109 -4.83 5.12 -1.55
N ILE A 110 -4.18 4.06 -2.01
CA ILE A 110 -4.02 2.82 -1.26
C ILE A 110 -2.57 2.39 -1.37
N SER A 111 -1.90 2.28 -0.22
CA SER A 111 -0.54 1.77 -0.13
C SER A 111 -0.55 0.33 0.35
N LEU A 112 -0.06 -0.57 -0.49
CA LEU A 112 0.13 -1.98 -0.16
C LEU A 112 1.61 -2.30 0.05
N PRO A 113 1.93 -3.12 1.04
CA PRO A 113 3.30 -3.56 1.29
C PRO A 113 3.79 -4.43 0.14
N LEU A 114 5.01 -4.17 -0.29
CA LEU A 114 5.74 -4.99 -1.26
C LEU A 114 6.74 -5.85 -0.52
N VAL A 115 6.91 -7.09 -1.01
CA VAL A 115 8.08 -7.89 -0.66
C VAL A 115 9.26 -7.28 -1.39
N SER A 116 9.99 -6.40 -0.70
CA SER A 116 11.24 -5.84 -1.22
C SER A 116 12.33 -6.90 -1.18
N LEU A 117 13.24 -6.88 -2.15
CA LEU A 117 14.45 -7.70 -2.10
C LEU A 117 15.20 -7.42 -0.80
N GLU A 118 15.70 -8.45 -0.13
CA GLU A 118 16.46 -8.25 1.10
C GLU A 118 17.67 -7.37 0.82
N LYS A 119 17.88 -6.36 1.68
CA LYS A 119 18.94 -5.35 1.51
C LYS A 119 20.34 -5.96 1.38
N GLU A 120 20.51 -7.17 1.89
CA GLU A 120 21.75 -7.95 1.86
C GLU A 120 22.25 -8.22 0.44
N TRP A 121 21.35 -8.40 -0.53
CA TRP A 121 21.71 -8.63 -1.92
C TRP A 121 22.46 -7.45 -2.55
N MET A 122 22.26 -6.23 -2.05
CA MET A 122 22.98 -5.04 -2.53
C MET A 122 24.45 -5.02 -2.10
N PHE A 123 24.83 -5.76 -1.05
CA PHE A 123 26.23 -5.81 -0.58
C PHE A 123 27.10 -6.71 -1.45
N ILE A 124 26.53 -7.71 -2.12
CA ILE A 124 27.26 -8.65 -2.97
C ILE A 124 28.09 -7.94 -4.06
N PRO A 125 27.51 -7.06 -4.91
CA PRO A 125 28.29 -6.35 -5.91
C PRO A 125 29.34 -5.41 -5.30
N GLY A 126 29.02 -4.75 -4.18
CA GLY A 126 29.98 -3.86 -3.49
C GLY A 126 31.20 -4.62 -2.95
N LEU A 127 30.96 -5.74 -2.26
CA LEU A 127 32.02 -6.60 -1.73
C LEU A 127 32.83 -7.25 -2.85
N MET A 128 32.19 -7.62 -3.97
CA MET A 128 32.88 -8.18 -5.13
C MET A 128 33.91 -7.19 -5.71
N ILE A 129 33.57 -5.90 -5.83
CA ILE A 129 34.51 -4.88 -6.32
C ILE A 129 35.69 -4.72 -5.36
N ILE A 130 35.42 -4.64 -4.05
CA ILE A 130 36.47 -4.54 -3.02
C ILE A 130 37.40 -5.75 -3.09
N PHE A 131 36.84 -6.95 -3.22
CA PHE A 131 37.59 -8.18 -3.37
C PHE A 131 38.48 -8.17 -4.62
N LEU A 132 37.93 -7.76 -5.77
CA LEU A 132 38.69 -7.67 -7.03
C LEU A 132 39.83 -6.64 -6.96
N VAL A 133 39.59 -5.47 -6.34
CA VAL A 133 40.62 -4.45 -6.14
C VAL A 133 41.71 -4.96 -5.21
N GLY A 134 41.34 -5.56 -4.07
CA GLY A 134 42.29 -6.15 -3.13
C GLY A 134 43.12 -7.28 -3.75
N TRP A 135 42.50 -8.13 -4.57
CA TRP A 135 43.19 -9.17 -5.33
C TRP A 135 44.20 -8.59 -6.31
N ASN A 136 43.80 -7.54 -7.04
CA ASN A 136 44.68 -6.88 -8.01
C ASN A 136 45.85 -6.16 -7.32
N GLN A 137 45.63 -5.55 -6.15
CA GLN A 137 46.70 -4.96 -5.35
C GLN A 137 47.69 -6.01 -4.83
N ARG A 138 47.22 -7.13 -4.26
CA ARG A 138 48.08 -8.25 -3.83
C ARG A 138 48.90 -8.85 -4.96
N ARG A 139 48.37 -8.90 -6.18
CA ARG A 139 49.11 -9.39 -7.35
C ARG A 139 50.27 -8.47 -7.72
N ARG A 140 50.14 -7.15 -7.50
CA ARG A 140 51.18 -6.15 -7.81
C ARG A 140 52.32 -6.13 -6.81
N GLU A 141 52.07 -6.41 -5.53
CA GLU A 141 53.15 -6.50 -4.53
C GLU A 141 54.08 -7.71 -4.73
N LYS A 142 53.60 -8.75 -5.43
CA LYS A 142 54.38 -9.98 -5.70
C LYS A 142 55.06 -9.99 -7.08
N SER A 143 54.92 -8.92 -7.87
CA SER A 143 55.58 -8.74 -9.17
C SER A 143 56.70 -7.72 -9.06
#